data_AF-A0A7S0P4G4-F1
#
_entry.id   AF-A0A7S0P4G4-F1
#
_cell.length_a   1.000
_cell.length_b   1.000
_cell.length_c   1.000
_cell.angle_alpha   90.00
_cell.angle_beta   90.00
_cell.angle_gamma   90.00
#
_symmetry.space_group_name_H-M   'P 1'
#
loop_
_entity.id
_entity.type
_entity.pdbx_description
1 polymer ?
#
loop_
_entity_poly.entity_id
_entity_poly.type
_entity_poly.pdbx_seq_one_letter_code
_entity_poly.pdbx_strand_id
1 'polypeptide(L)'
;DAKAALAATILSHNVSLLFSDADVVFVRDPLPFLARQLAAGAQLLFHTDAFSTAARAGDDARPEGFEQLELPHEAWQAELNTGLFLLTPAAYTLAAHWKEAVAPDEAFANWKNDQQA
;
A
#
# COMPACT_ATOMS: atom_id res chain seq x y z
N ASP A 1 -8.05 5.64 -6.49
CA ASP A 1 -8.33 5.02 -5.17
C ASP A 1 -8.57 6.10 -4.10
N ALA A 2 -9.61 5.97 -3.28
CA ALA A 2 -9.92 6.90 -2.19
C ALA A 2 -8.88 6.86 -1.06
N LYS A 3 -8.24 5.70 -0.82
CA LYS A 3 -7.20 5.53 0.22
C LYS A 3 -5.97 6.39 -0.08
N ALA A 4 -5.50 6.34 -1.32
CA ALA A 4 -4.33 7.09 -1.77
C ALA A 4 -4.57 8.62 -1.71
N ALA A 5 -5.77 9.07 -2.10
CA ALA A 5 -6.15 10.48 -2.00
C ALA A 5 -6.18 10.96 -0.54
N LEU A 6 -6.79 10.19 0.37
CA LEU A 6 -6.81 10.49 1.80
C LEU A 6 -5.41 10.54 2.40
N ALA A 7 -4.56 9.56 2.07
CA ALA A 7 -3.18 9.51 2.53
C ALA A 7 -2.40 10.77 2.12
N ALA A 8 -2.43 11.15 0.84
CA ALA A 8 -1.76 12.35 0.36
C ALA A 8 -2.26 13.62 1.06
N THR A 9 -3.57 13.75 1.27
CA THR A 9 -4.15 14.91 1.98
C THR A 9 -3.68 14.97 3.43
N ILE A 10 -3.77 13.88 4.20
CA ILE A 10 -3.34 13.86 5.60
C ILE A 10 -1.84 14.19 5.73
N LEU A 11 -1.01 13.57 4.90
CA LEU A 11 0.43 13.81 4.91
C LEU A 11 0.79 15.25 4.52
N SER A 12 0.00 15.91 3.66
CA SER A 12 0.21 17.32 3.29
C SER A 12 0.08 18.30 4.49
N HIS A 13 -0.59 17.86 5.56
CA HIS A 13 -0.70 18.60 6.81
C HIS A 13 0.41 18.26 7.82
N ASN A 14 1.46 17.52 7.40
CA ASN A 14 2.56 17.06 8.24
C ASN A 14 2.10 16.18 9.42
N VAL A 15 1.07 15.36 9.19
CA VAL A 15 0.50 14.43 10.17
C VAL A 15 0.78 13.00 9.74
N SER A 16 1.23 12.15 10.66
CA SER A 16 1.35 10.70 10.41
C SER A 16 -0.03 10.04 10.36
N LEU A 17 -0.21 9.08 9.46
CA LEU A 17 -1.46 8.34 9.26
C LEU A 17 -1.26 6.86 9.60
N LEU A 18 -2.03 6.35 10.56
CA LEU A 18 -2.30 4.92 10.69
C LEU A 18 -3.65 4.63 10.02
N PHE A 19 -3.64 3.86 8.95
CA PHE A 19 -4.84 3.45 8.23
C PHE A 19 -5.13 1.98 8.49
N SER A 20 -6.42 1.65 8.67
CA SER A 20 -6.90 0.28 8.68
C SER A 20 -8.24 0.18 7.95
N ASP A 21 -8.47 -0.94 7.26
CA ASP A 21 -9.78 -1.29 6.75
C ASP A 21 -10.76 -1.55 7.91
N ALA A 22 -12.06 -1.43 7.61
CA ALA A 22 -13.12 -1.52 8.62
C ALA A 22 -13.28 -2.92 9.22
N ASP A 23 -12.71 -3.94 8.59
CA ASP A 23 -12.69 -5.34 9.03
C ASP A 23 -11.45 -5.68 9.88
N VAL A 24 -10.55 -4.72 10.12
CA VAL A 24 -9.37 -4.89 10.98
C VAL A 24 -9.74 -4.71 12.44
N VAL A 25 -9.41 -5.71 13.26
CA VAL A 25 -9.57 -5.65 14.72
C VAL A 25 -8.19 -5.73 15.40
N PHE A 26 -7.84 -4.70 16.16
CA PHE A 26 -6.64 -4.70 16.99
C PHE A 26 -6.87 -5.50 18.26
N VAL A 27 -6.29 -6.70 18.33
CA VAL A 27 -6.34 -7.57 19.53
C VAL A 27 -5.44 -7.08 20.67
N ARG A 28 -4.52 -6.15 20.37
CA ARG A 28 -3.59 -5.51 21.32
C ARG A 28 -3.35 -4.08 20.84
N ASP A 29 -2.94 -3.21 21.76
CA ASP A 29 -2.50 -1.86 21.42
C ASP A 29 -1.31 -1.91 20.43
N PRO A 30 -1.44 -1.38 19.20
CA PRO A 30 -0.37 -1.38 18.22
C PRO A 30 0.71 -0.32 18.49
N LEU A 31 0.42 0.71 19.29
CA LEU A 31 1.29 1.88 19.45
C LEU A 31 2.70 1.55 19.94
N PRO A 32 2.92 0.63 20.92
CA PRO A 32 4.27 0.28 21.35
C PRO A 32 5.12 -0.34 20.24
N PHE A 33 4.52 -1.11 19.33
CA PHE A 33 5.23 -1.67 18.19
C PHE A 33 5.56 -0.58 17.17
N LEU A 34 4.57 0.24 16.81
CA LEU A 34 4.76 1.33 15.85
C LEU A 34 5.82 2.33 16.32
N ALA A 35 5.80 2.70 17.60
CA ALA A 35 6.79 3.60 18.19
C ALA A 35 8.23 3.08 18.05
N ARG A 36 8.45 1.76 18.20
CA ARG A 36 9.79 1.16 18.00
C ARG A 36 10.24 1.23 16.55
N GLN A 37 9.35 0.96 15.61
CA GLN A 37 9.67 1.03 14.18
C GLN A 37 9.97 2.48 13.74
N LEU A 38 9.17 3.44 14.22
CA LEU A 38 9.39 4.87 13.98
C LEU A 38 10.73 5.33 14.58
N ALA A 39 11.06 4.90 15.80
CA ALA A 39 12.36 5.19 16.42
C ALA A 39 13.53 4.56 15.65
N ALA A 40 13.30 3.45 14.95
CA ALA A 40 14.28 2.84 14.04
C ALA A 40 14.37 3.52 12.67
N GLY A 41 13.62 4.60 12.45
CA GLY A 41 13.65 5.38 11.20
C GLY A 41 12.69 4.89 10.12
N ALA A 42 11.75 4.00 10.44
CA ALA A 42 10.73 3.58 9.47
C ALA A 42 9.87 4.78 9.07
N GLN A 43 9.82 5.06 7.77
CA GLN A 43 8.99 6.13 7.20
C GLN A 43 7.64 5.60 6.70
N LEU A 44 7.59 4.30 6.40
CA LEU A 44 6.43 3.55 5.96
C LEU A 44 6.44 2.17 6.59
N LEU A 45 5.27 1.68 6.96
CA LEU A 45 5.07 0.31 7.40
C LEU A 45 3.82 -0.24 6.73
N PHE A 46 3.97 -1.38 6.05
CA PHE A 46 2.87 -2.14 5.51
C PHE A 46 2.83 -3.50 6.20
N HIS A 47 1.62 -4.00 6.41
CA HIS A 47 1.46 -5.42 6.70
C HIS A 47 1.81 -6.22 5.44
N THR A 48 2.42 -7.39 5.60
CA THR A 48 2.67 -8.33 4.51
C THR A 48 1.76 -9.52 4.66
N ASP A 49 1.09 -9.94 3.59
CA ASP A 49 0.32 -11.17 3.57
C ASP A 49 1.15 -12.30 2.95
N ALA A 50 0.99 -13.52 3.48
CA ALA A 50 1.51 -14.74 2.88
C ALA A 50 0.60 -15.25 1.75
N PHE A 51 -0.62 -14.73 1.63
CA PHE A 51 -1.52 -14.98 0.52
C PHE A 51 -1.16 -14.11 -0.66
N SER A 52 -0.32 -14.65 -1.54
CA SER A 52 -0.12 -14.06 -2.85
C SER A 52 -1.34 -14.29 -3.73
N THR A 53 -1.98 -13.21 -4.16
CA THR A 53 -3.00 -13.26 -5.21
C THR A 53 -2.35 -13.41 -6.58
N ALA A 54 -1.12 -12.92 -6.76
CA ALA A 54 -0.34 -13.08 -7.99
C ALA A 54 0.19 -14.53 -8.18
N ALA A 55 0.47 -15.28 -7.11
CA ALA A 55 0.93 -16.67 -7.19
C ALA A 55 -0.17 -17.63 -7.67
N ARG A 56 -1.44 -17.20 -7.64
CA ARG A 56 -2.56 -17.91 -8.28
C ARG A 56 -2.72 -17.59 -9.76
N ALA A 57 -2.19 -16.45 -10.21
CA ALA A 57 -2.08 -16.08 -11.62
C ALA A 57 -0.66 -16.40 -12.08
N GLY A 58 -0.36 -17.70 -12.23
CA GLY A 58 1.00 -18.21 -12.40
C GLY A 58 1.88 -17.35 -13.30
N ASP A 59 3.07 -17.00 -12.80
CA ASP A 59 4.23 -16.27 -13.38
C ASP A 59 4.03 -15.05 -14.30
N ASP A 60 2.94 -14.95 -15.05
CA ASP A 60 2.67 -13.93 -16.07
C ASP A 60 2.04 -12.64 -15.51
N ALA A 61 1.65 -12.61 -14.22
CA ALA A 61 1.07 -11.44 -13.56
C ALA A 61 2.08 -10.63 -12.73
N ARG A 62 3.38 -10.93 -12.82
CA ARG A 62 4.43 -10.16 -12.12
C ARG A 62 4.53 -8.77 -12.76
N PRO A 63 4.32 -7.66 -12.02
CA PRO A 63 4.60 -6.33 -12.55
C PRO A 63 6.10 -6.23 -12.84
N GLU A 64 6.46 -5.88 -14.08
CA GLU A 64 7.84 -5.57 -14.44
C GLU A 64 8.40 -4.50 -13.47
N GLY A 65 9.56 -4.77 -12.86
CA GLY A 65 10.22 -3.87 -11.89
C GLY A 65 10.30 -4.36 -10.45
N PHE A 66 9.56 -5.42 -10.06
CA PHE A 66 9.74 -6.06 -8.75
C PHE A 66 11.04 -6.88 -8.63
N GLU A 67 11.72 -7.15 -9.74
CA GLU A 67 13.00 -7.87 -9.80
C GLU A 67 14.18 -7.10 -9.19
N GLN A 68 14.00 -5.81 -8.88
CA GLN A 68 15.07 -4.94 -8.36
C GLN A 68 15.12 -4.83 -6.83
N LEU A 69 14.18 -5.42 -6.11
CA LEU A 69 14.28 -5.53 -4.66
C LEU A 69 15.05 -6.83 -4.36
N GLU A 70 16.32 -6.71 -3.95
CA GLU A 70 17.09 -7.80 -3.31
C GLU A 70 16.46 -8.11 -1.93
N LEU A 71 15.22 -8.57 -1.95
CA LEU A 71 14.57 -9.15 -0.80
C LEU A 71 15.12 -10.58 -0.67
N PRO A 72 15.35 -11.09 0.56
CA PRO A 72 15.63 -12.50 0.77
C PRO A 72 14.58 -13.34 0.02
N HIS A 73 14.96 -14.49 -0.54
CA HIS A 73 14.08 -15.36 -1.33
C HIS A 73 12.78 -15.77 -0.58
N GLU A 74 12.78 -15.67 0.75
CA GLU A 74 11.62 -15.87 1.64
C GLU A 74 10.66 -14.67 1.70
N ALA A 75 11.17 -13.45 1.48
CA ALA A 75 10.39 -12.22 1.39
C ALA A 75 9.76 -12.01 -0.01
N TRP A 76 10.08 -12.86 -1.00
CA TRP A 76 9.43 -12.86 -2.31
C TRP A 76 8.01 -13.42 -2.28
N GLN A 77 7.59 -14.03 -1.17
CA GLN A 77 6.22 -14.54 -0.95
C GLN A 77 5.33 -13.54 -0.22
N ALA A 78 5.88 -12.42 0.25
CA ALA A 78 5.18 -11.41 1.02
C ALA A 78 4.65 -10.31 0.10
N GLU A 79 3.37 -10.39 -0.28
CA GLU A 79 2.70 -9.28 -0.94
C GLU A 79 2.38 -8.17 0.07
N LEU A 80 2.52 -6.92 -0.35
CA LEU A 80 2.13 -5.77 0.46
C LEU A 80 0.61 -5.75 0.62
N ASN A 81 0.14 -5.80 1.86
CA ASN A 81 -1.26 -5.63 2.19
C ASN A 81 -1.54 -4.15 2.53
N THR A 82 -2.40 -3.51 1.75
CA THR A 82 -2.80 -2.10 1.93
C THR A 82 -4.05 -1.91 2.79
N GLY A 83 -4.51 -2.96 3.47
CA GLY A 83 -5.59 -2.93 4.46
C GLY A 83 -5.13 -2.50 5.85
N LEU A 84 -3.83 -2.48 6.13
CA LEU A 84 -3.25 -1.91 7.34
C LEU A 84 -1.86 -1.34 7.06
N PHE A 85 -1.70 -0.02 7.23
CA PHE A 85 -0.41 0.63 6.99
C PHE A 85 -0.22 1.89 7.83
N LEU A 86 1.04 2.26 8.05
CA LEU A 86 1.46 3.52 8.66
C LEU A 86 2.27 4.34 7.66
N LEU A 87 1.93 5.62 7.51
CA LEU A 87 2.70 6.59 6.74
C LEU A 87 3.14 7.75 7.64
N THR A 88 4.41 8.12 7.54
CA THR A 88 4.94 9.36 8.15
C THR A 88 4.93 10.50 7.13
N PRO A 89 5.08 11.76 7.55
CA PRO A 89 5.21 12.89 6.63
C PRO A 89 6.33 12.72 5.59
N ALA A 90 7.40 12.00 5.94
CA ALA A 90 8.49 11.69 5.01
C ALA A 90 8.03 10.84 3.81
N ALA A 91 6.91 10.11 3.94
CA ALA A 91 6.32 9.29 2.88
C ALA A 91 5.44 10.09 1.89
N TYR A 92 5.34 11.42 2.02
CA TYR A 92 4.45 12.24 1.20
C TYR A 92 4.64 12.03 -0.30
N THR A 93 5.90 12.02 -0.78
CA THR A 93 6.21 11.83 -2.20
C THR A 93 5.68 10.50 -2.71
N LEU A 94 5.81 9.42 -1.93
CA LEU A 94 5.25 8.13 -2.32
C LEU A 94 3.72 8.17 -2.37
N ALA A 95 3.06 8.79 -1.38
CA ALA A 95 1.61 8.89 -1.37
C ALA A 95 1.07 9.72 -2.55
N ALA A 96 1.80 10.76 -2.96
CA ALA A 96 1.48 11.56 -4.14
C ALA A 96 1.56 10.73 -5.42
N HIS A 97 2.65 9.98 -5.61
CA HIS A 97 2.79 9.09 -6.77
C HIS A 97 1.80 7.92 -6.75
N TRP A 98 1.51 7.36 -5.57
CA TRP A 98 0.49 6.33 -5.44
C TRP A 98 -0.86 6.86 -5.89
N LYS A 99 -1.26 8.06 -5.44
CA LYS A 99 -2.49 8.73 -5.87
C LYS A 99 -2.55 8.92 -7.39
N GLU A 100 -1.45 9.30 -8.01
CA GLU A 100 -1.35 9.45 -9.48
C GLU A 100 -1.51 8.11 -10.19
N ALA A 101 -0.79 7.07 -9.75
CA ALA A 101 -0.79 5.74 -10.38
C ALA A 101 -2.15 5.02 -10.28
N VAL A 102 -2.96 5.33 -9.27
CA VAL A 102 -4.31 4.76 -9.07
C VAL A 102 -5.43 5.73 -9.44
N ALA A 103 -5.08 6.87 -10.05
CA ALA A 103 -6.06 7.68 -10.76
C ALA A 103 -6.54 6.85 -11.96
N PRO A 104 -7.85 6.79 -12.23
CA PRO A 104 -8.33 6.07 -13.40
C PRO A 104 -7.75 6.75 -14.65
N ASP A 105 -6.92 6.03 -15.40
CA ASP A 105 -6.61 6.43 -16.77
C ASP A 105 -7.92 6.49 -17.56
N GLU A 106 -8.03 7.44 -18.50
CA GLU A 106 -9.18 7.59 -19.39
C GLU A 106 -9.57 6.25 -20.07
N ALA A 107 -8.59 5.35 -20.28
CA ALA A 107 -8.79 4.01 -20.80
C ALA A 107 -9.65 3.10 -19.90
N PHE A 108 -9.52 3.17 -18.57
CA PHE A 108 -10.34 2.36 -17.65
C PHE A 108 -11.77 2.90 -17.54
N ALA A 109 -11.93 4.22 -17.62
CA ALA A 109 -13.26 4.86 -17.69
C ALA A 109 -14.00 4.46 -18.97
N ASN A 110 -13.30 4.41 -20.11
CA ASN A 110 -13.87 3.98 -21.38
C ASN A 110 -14.25 2.49 -21.39
N TRP A 111 -13.38 1.60 -20.87
CA TRP A 111 -13.72 0.17 -20.74
C TRP A 111 -14.99 -0.06 -19.91
N LYS A 112 -15.15 0.68 -18.80
CA LYS A 112 -16.32 0.54 -17.92
C LYS A 112 -17.62 1.00 -18.60
N ASN A 113 -17.54 2.01 -19.46
CA ASN A 113 -18.67 2.49 -20.27
C ASN A 113 -19.01 1.50 -21.39
N ASP A 114 -18.01 0.88 -22.02
CA ASP A 114 -18.21 -0.13 -23.08
C ASP A 114 -18.82 -1.44 -22.57
N GLN A 115 -18.66 -1.76 -21.28
CA GLN A 115 -19.31 -2.91 -20.64
C GLN A 115 -20.76 -2.63 -20.18
N GLN A 116 -21.23 -1.38 -20.28
CA GLN A 116 -22.57 -0.96 -19.88
C GLN A 116 -23.47 -0.55 -21.07
N ALA A 117 -22.94 -0.58 -22.29
CA ALA A 117 -23.66 -0.35 -23.55
C ALA A 117 -24.07 -1.68 -24.21
#